data_AF-A0ABD0S309-F1
#
_entry.id   AF-A0ABD0S309-F1
#
_cell.length_a   1.000
_cell.length_b   1.000
_cell.length_c   1.000
_cell.angle_alpha   90.00
_cell.angle_beta   90.00
_cell.angle_gamma   90.00
#
_symmetry.space_group_name_H-M   'P 1'
#
loop_
_entity.id
_entity.type
_entity.pdbx_description
1 polymer ?
#
loop_
_entity_poly.entity_id
_entity_poly.type
_entity_poly.pdbx_seq_one_letter_code
_entity_poly.pdbx_strand_id
1 'polypeptide(L)' 'PPQTPSCDVPSSALTGSQVELRCKDQHSIPPAVYTWYKDNRALPIRHPNATYTIDEFSGVL' A
#
# COMPACT_ATOMS: atom_id res chain seq x y z
N PRO A 1 18.69 11.31 13.44
CA PRO A 1 17.25 11.34 13.79
C PRO A 1 16.51 10.21 13.06
N PRO A 2 15.59 9.47 13.70
CA PRO A 2 14.75 8.50 12.97
C PRO A 2 13.94 9.28 11.93
N GLN A 3 14.05 8.91 10.66
CA GLN A 3 13.25 9.56 9.64
C GLN A 3 11.86 8.94 9.59
N THR A 4 10.85 9.79 9.50
CA THR A 4 9.48 9.35 9.31
C THR A 4 9.28 8.97 7.85
N PRO A 5 8.77 7.77 7.55
CA PRO A 5 8.42 7.42 6.18
C PRO A 5 7.29 8.32 5.67
N SER A 6 7.34 8.64 4.38
CA SER A 6 6.29 9.40 3.70
C SER A 6 5.44 8.42 2.90
N CYS A 7 4.17 8.30 3.25
CA CYS A 7 3.22 7.52 2.46
C CYS A 7 2.18 8.44 1.80
N ASP A 8 1.99 8.26 0.50
CA ASP A 8 0.95 8.88 -0.31
C ASP A 8 -0.15 7.83 -0.55
N VAL A 9 -1.29 8.04 0.09
CA VAL A 9 -2.50 7.20 -0.04
C VAL A 9 -3.65 8.11 -0.47
N PRO A 10 -4.32 7.83 -1.60
CA PRO A 10 -5.47 8.62 -2.01
C PRO A 10 -6.62 8.41 -1.01
N SER A 11 -7.32 9.51 -0.68
CA SER A 11 -8.46 9.48 0.24
C SER A 11 -9.67 8.74 -0.32
N SER A 12 -9.78 8.67 -1.65
CA SER A 12 -10.88 8.03 -2.36
C SER A 12 -10.42 7.58 -3.74
N ALA A 13 -11.05 6.52 -4.25
CA ALA A 13 -10.87 6.01 -5.59
C ALA A 13 -12.22 5.93 -6.30
N LEU A 14 -12.21 6.01 -7.63
CA LEU A 14 -13.39 5.66 -8.41
C LEU A 14 -13.47 4.13 -8.53
N THR A 15 -14.68 3.59 -8.47
CA THR A 15 -14.95 2.21 -8.83
C THR A 15 -14.34 1.87 -10.19
N GLY A 16 -13.66 0.72 -10.28
CA GLY A 16 -13.02 0.24 -11.51
C GLY A 16 -11.78 1.03 -11.93
N SER A 17 -11.34 2.02 -11.15
CA SER A 17 -10.07 2.73 -11.40
C SER A 17 -8.90 2.10 -10.68
N GLN A 18 -7.72 2.14 -11.31
CA GLN A 18 -6.47 1.77 -10.66
C GLN A 18 -5.98 2.94 -9.80
N VAL A 19 -5.63 2.64 -8.55
CA VAL A 19 -4.98 3.59 -7.66
C VAL A 19 -3.60 3.11 -7.27
N GLU A 20 -2.68 4.07 -7.12
CA GLU A 20 -1.31 3.81 -6.69
C GLU A 20 -1.17 4.19 -5.20
N LEU A 21 -0.66 3.24 -4.41
CA LEU A 21 -0.28 3.45 -3.02
C LEU A 21 1.24 3.52 -2.95
N ARG A 22 1.78 4.66 -2.50
CA ARG A 22 3.23 4.85 -2.48
C ARG A 22 3.70 5.10 -1.07
N CYS A 23 4.68 4.34 -0.60
CA CYS A 23 5.40 4.69 0.63
C CYS A 23 6.90 4.66 0.40
N LYS A 24 7.59 5.68 0.93
CA LYS A 24 9.04 5.87 0.78
C LYS A 24 9.67 6.16 2.14
N ASP A 25 10.83 5.56 2.35
CA ASP A 25 11.71 5.86 3.47
C ASP A 25 13.07 6.20 2.86
N GLN A 26 13.58 7.39 3.18
CA GLN A 26 14.75 7.94 2.51
C GLN A 26 16.06 7.36 3.02
N HIS A 27 16.15 6.83 4.26
CA HIS A 27 17.41 6.24 4.75
C HIS A 27 17.24 5.07 5.73
N SER A 28 16.29 4.16 5.51
CA SER A 28 16.22 2.95 6.34
C SER A 28 17.38 1.99 6.03
N ILE A 29 18.23 1.75 7.03
CA ILE A 29 19.32 0.77 7.00
C ILE A 29 19.15 -0.13 8.24
N PRO A 30 18.76 -1.41 8.10
CA PRO A 30 18.47 -2.14 6.86
C PRO A 30 17.20 -1.64 6.13
N PRO A 31 16.97 -2.04 4.86
CA PRO A 31 15.80 -1.61 4.10
C PRO A 31 14.47 -1.80 4.85
N ALA A 32 13.61 -0.80 4.81
CA ALA A 32 12.30 -0.86 5.44
C ALA A 32 11.42 -1.92 4.75
N VAL A 33 10.65 -2.66 5.56
CA VAL A 33 9.61 -3.58 5.09
C VAL A 33 8.26 -2.90 5.26
N TYR A 34 7.49 -2.84 4.18
CA TYR A 34 6.16 -2.23 4.19
C TYR A 34 5.08 -3.30 4.11
N THR A 35 4.00 -3.10 4.85
CA THR A 35 2.80 -3.92 4.75
C THR A 35 1.60 -3.00 4.58
N TRP A 36 0.88 -3.18 3.48
CA TRP A 36 -0.33 -2.43 3.21
C TRP A 36 -1.52 -3.10 3.86
N TYR A 37 -2.40 -2.30 4.46
CA TYR A 37 -3.61 -2.78 5.08
C TYR A 37 -4.81 -2.08 4.47
N LYS A 38 -5.89 -2.83 4.27
CA LYS A 38 -7.21 -2.31 3.93
C LYS A 38 -8.21 -2.96 4.88
N ASP A 39 -9.08 -2.17 5.52
CA ASP A 39 -10.10 -2.68 6.44
C ASP A 39 -9.53 -3.61 7.52
N ASN A 40 -8.40 -3.22 8.13
CA ASN A 40 -7.62 -4.02 9.09
C ASN A 40 -7.08 -5.37 8.58
N ARG A 41 -7.09 -5.60 7.26
CA ARG A 41 -6.58 -6.81 6.62
C ARG A 41 -5.32 -6.52 5.83
N ALA A 42 -4.28 -7.32 6.05
CA ALA A 42 -3.03 -7.20 5.32
C ALA A 42 -3.24 -7.58 3.85
N LEU A 43 -2.84 -6.71 2.93
CA LEU A 43 -2.83 -7.01 1.51
C LEU A 43 -1.67 -7.99 1.21
N PRO A 44 -1.87 -8.97 0.32
CA PRO A 44 -0.86 -9.97 -0.03
C PRO A 44 0.25 -9.40 -0.96
N ILE A 45 0.74 -8.20 -0.67
CA ILE A 45 1.80 -7.53 -1.44
C ILE A 45 3.16 -8.05 -0.96
N ARG A 46 3.85 -8.80 -1.81
CA ARG A 46 5.17 -9.40 -1.48
C ARG A 46 6.37 -8.57 -1.94
N HIS A 47 6.16 -7.59 -2.82
CA HIS A 47 7.23 -6.79 -3.42
C HIS A 47 6.83 -5.30 -3.50
N PRO A 48 7.79 -4.36 -3.41
CA PRO A 48 7.54 -2.91 -3.38
C PRO A 48 7.00 -2.30 -4.68
N ASN A 49 6.72 -3.12 -5.71
CA ASN A 49 6.06 -2.72 -6.94
C ASN A 49 5.13 -3.86 -7.37
N ALA A 50 4.04 -4.03 -6.62
CA ALA A 50 3.05 -5.06 -6.87
C ALA A 50 1.70 -4.42 -7.12
N THR A 51 1.00 -4.93 -8.12
CA THR A 51 -0.39 -4.58 -8.37
C THR A 51 -1.29 -5.50 -7.57
N TYR A 52 -2.25 -4.93 -6.86
CA TYR A 52 -3.28 -5.68 -6.15
C TYR A 52 -4.65 -5.24 -6.67
N THR A 53 -5.52 -6.22 -6.96
CA THR A 53 -6.86 -5.99 -7.48
C THR A 53 -7.87 -6.33 -6.39
N ILE A 54 -8.73 -5.36 -6.06
CA ILE A 54 -9.86 -5.57 -5.14
C ILE A 54 -11.07 -5.90 -6.01
N ASP A 55 -11.65 -7.08 -5.84
CA ASP A 55 -12.86 -7.46 -6.56
C ASP A 55 -14.10 -6.78 -5.93
N GLU A 56 -14.87 -6.08 -6.77
CA GLU A 56 -15.96 -5.19 -6.33
C GLU A 56 -17.22 -5.94 -5.90
N PHE A 57 -17.40 -7.18 -6.33
CA PHE A 57 -18.58 -8.00 -6.00
C PHE A 57 -18.39 -8.80 -4.71
N SER A 58 -17.16 -9.20 -4.42
CA SER A 58 -16.88 -10.01 -3.24
C SER A 58 -16.46 -9.16 -2.04
N GLY A 59 -15.80 -8.01 -2.22
CA GLY A 59 -15.17 -7.30 -1.09
C GLY A 59 -14.21 -8.20 -0.30
N VAL A 60 -13.80 -9.32 -0.91
CA VAL A 60 -12.88 -10.30 -0.35
C VAL A 60 -11.50 -9.97 -0.89
N LEU A 61 -10.54 -10.09 0.03
CA LEU A 61 -9.12 -9.92 -0.18
C LEU A 61 -8.55 -10.82 -1.27
#